data_AF-R7UPA3-F1
#
_entry.id   AF-R7UPA3-F1
#
_cell.length_a   1.000
_cell.length_b   1.000
_cell.length_c   1.000
_cell.angle_alpha   90.00
_cell.angle_beta   90.00
_cell.angle_gamma   90.00
#
_symmetry.space_group_name_H-M   'P 1'
#
loop_
_entity.id
_entity.type
_entity.pdbx_description
1 polymer ?
#
loop_
_entity_poly.entity_id
_entity_poly.type
_entity_poly.pdbx_seq_one_letter_code
_entity_poly.pdbx_strand_id
1 'polypeptide(L)'
;MTALQTGTSWGAAGTAGIAMMGIGQGLGVPAPVTAGAILSGVYFGDKLSPLSDSVILASSMSEVEIVDHIKGMLPISLTAYVLTAIAFTVYGFQFGGSADMAQVQEVMNLMDENFSISIMAFVPVIIVLLLLAKKFPSYPVIMLGAGLGMVWAILFQDRTPIEAMNALWAPLTVDSGNAFLDNILNRGGMVNMLGSVAVIIFGLGFGGLLDKVGILETIARSFENRITNEGNLTAYTVATAFLANVFGSAMYVSLILTPKIMSGNYDRMGVDRRMLSRSSEFGGTLTSGMVPWSDNGIFMAGLLGVSTFAYVPYMWMSFISIGLVIGFAYLGKFRPADGKYIKKVEDHAVNGQFATA
;
A
#
# COMPACT_ATOMS: atom_id res chain seq x y z
N MET A 1 -4.98 5.31 -10.58
CA MET A 1 -5.85 4.53 -11.47
C MET A 1 -5.45 3.06 -11.51
N THR A 2 -4.22 2.73 -11.87
CA THR A 2 -3.71 1.34 -11.92
C THR A 2 -4.02 0.55 -10.65
N ALA A 3 -3.60 1.04 -9.48
CA ALA A 3 -3.84 0.36 -8.20
C ALA A 3 -5.34 0.14 -7.87
N LEU A 4 -6.21 1.05 -8.29
CA LEU A 4 -7.65 0.94 -8.06
C LEU A 4 -8.29 -0.15 -8.92
N GLN A 5 -7.79 -0.32 -10.16
CA GLN A 5 -8.23 -1.36 -11.07
C GLN A 5 -7.63 -2.73 -10.75
N THR A 6 -6.34 -2.76 -10.37
CA THR A 6 -5.63 -4.01 -10.05
C THR A 6 -5.95 -4.53 -8.65
N GLY A 7 -6.38 -3.66 -7.73
CA GLY A 7 -6.54 -4.01 -6.32
C GLY A 7 -5.22 -4.34 -5.64
N THR A 8 -4.10 -3.82 -6.16
CA THR A 8 -2.78 -4.05 -5.57
C THR A 8 -1.90 -2.83 -5.71
N SER A 9 -1.42 -2.34 -4.57
CA SER A 9 -0.37 -1.32 -4.49
C SER A 9 0.96 -1.83 -5.06
N TRP A 10 1.28 -3.11 -4.84
CA TRP A 10 2.55 -3.71 -5.28
C TRP A 10 2.64 -3.78 -6.80
N GLY A 11 1.60 -4.31 -7.45
CA GLY A 11 1.57 -4.39 -8.92
C GLY A 11 1.53 -3.01 -9.59
N ALA A 12 0.86 -2.04 -8.98
CA ALA A 12 0.81 -0.67 -9.51
C ALA A 12 2.16 0.07 -9.34
N ALA A 13 2.84 -0.13 -8.22
CA ALA A 13 4.19 0.40 -8.01
C ALA A 13 5.18 -0.25 -8.99
N GLY A 14 5.07 -1.57 -9.19
CA GLY A 14 5.99 -2.31 -10.06
C GLY A 14 5.81 -2.05 -11.56
N THR A 15 4.72 -1.41 -11.95
CA THR A 15 4.44 -1.04 -13.35
C THR A 15 4.60 0.46 -13.55
N ALA A 16 3.58 1.23 -13.17
CA ALA A 16 3.59 2.69 -13.34
C ALA A 16 4.56 3.40 -12.38
N GLY A 17 4.81 2.84 -11.19
CA GLY A 17 5.76 3.41 -10.23
C GLY A 17 7.20 3.43 -10.73
N ILE A 18 7.71 2.32 -11.24
CA ILE A 18 9.05 2.22 -11.86
C ILE A 18 9.20 3.25 -12.98
N ALA A 19 8.22 3.36 -13.87
CA ALA A 19 8.23 4.36 -14.94
C ALA A 19 8.28 5.80 -14.39
N MET A 20 7.49 6.10 -13.36
CA MET A 20 7.50 7.41 -12.70
C MET A 20 8.83 7.72 -12.00
N MET A 21 9.54 6.72 -11.48
CA MET A 21 10.90 6.90 -10.93
C MET A 21 11.88 7.37 -12.01
N GLY A 22 11.82 6.78 -13.20
CA GLY A 22 12.64 7.20 -14.34
C GLY A 22 12.34 8.63 -14.79
N ILE A 23 11.06 8.99 -14.89
CA ILE A 23 10.63 10.36 -15.23
C ILE A 23 11.12 11.36 -14.17
N GLY A 24 10.95 11.04 -12.88
CA GLY A 24 11.39 11.89 -11.79
C GLY A 24 12.90 12.16 -11.84
N GLN A 25 13.69 11.13 -12.14
CA GLN A 25 15.13 11.29 -12.32
C GLN A 25 15.47 12.16 -13.52
N GLY A 26 14.83 11.95 -14.68
CA GLY A 26 15.05 12.78 -15.86
C GLY A 26 14.74 14.26 -15.60
N LEU A 27 13.76 14.55 -14.76
CA LEU A 27 13.40 15.91 -14.33
C LEU A 27 14.25 16.45 -13.17
N GLY A 28 15.26 15.71 -12.69
CA GLY A 28 16.10 16.11 -11.57
C GLY A 28 15.39 16.12 -10.21
N VAL A 29 14.22 15.48 -10.10
CA VAL A 29 13.47 15.38 -8.85
C VAL A 29 14.13 14.32 -7.96
N PRO A 30 14.44 14.63 -6.68
CA PRO A 30 15.05 13.66 -5.77
C PRO A 30 14.24 12.37 -5.68
N ALA A 31 14.91 11.24 -5.86
CA ALA A 31 14.28 9.91 -5.85
C ALA A 31 13.35 9.67 -4.64
N PRO A 32 13.66 10.12 -3.40
CA PRO A 32 12.76 9.93 -2.27
C PRO A 32 11.42 10.68 -2.38
N VAL A 33 11.41 11.85 -3.02
CA VAL A 33 10.20 12.64 -3.25
C VAL A 33 9.32 11.91 -4.27
N THR A 34 9.93 11.45 -5.37
CA THR A 34 9.26 10.68 -6.42
C THR A 34 8.66 9.39 -5.86
N ALA A 35 9.43 8.66 -5.04
CA ALA A 35 8.95 7.47 -4.34
C ALA A 35 7.75 7.79 -3.44
N GLY A 36 7.79 8.87 -2.65
CA GLY A 36 6.67 9.30 -1.81
C GLY A 36 5.40 9.63 -2.61
N ALA A 37 5.54 10.27 -3.77
CA ALA A 37 4.43 10.57 -4.67
C ALA A 37 3.82 9.28 -5.28
N ILE A 38 4.66 8.33 -5.69
CA ILE A 38 4.23 7.02 -6.19
C ILE A 38 3.47 6.27 -5.10
N LEU A 39 4.06 6.15 -3.90
CA LEU A 39 3.45 5.48 -2.74
C LEU A 39 2.09 6.09 -2.39
N SER A 40 1.98 7.42 -2.44
CA SER A 40 0.72 8.14 -2.24
C SER A 40 -0.36 7.72 -3.23
N GLY A 41 -0.01 7.58 -4.52
CA GLY A 41 -0.95 7.18 -5.56
C GLY A 41 -1.34 5.70 -5.51
N VAL A 42 -0.38 4.80 -5.26
CA VAL A 42 -0.65 3.36 -5.24
C VAL A 42 -1.46 2.95 -4.00
N TYR A 43 -1.13 3.46 -2.82
CA TYR A 43 -1.89 3.18 -1.60
C TYR A 43 -3.27 3.84 -1.60
N PHE A 44 -3.43 4.99 -2.25
CA PHE A 44 -4.76 5.58 -2.46
C PHE A 44 -5.67 4.67 -3.31
N GLY A 45 -5.15 4.13 -4.40
CA GLY A 45 -5.94 3.26 -5.28
C GLY A 45 -6.24 1.90 -4.63
N ASP A 46 -5.24 1.31 -3.96
CA ASP A 46 -5.34 0.00 -3.31
C ASP A 46 -6.50 -0.06 -2.31
N LYS A 47 -6.52 0.87 -1.34
CA LYS A 47 -7.57 0.92 -0.30
C LYS A 47 -8.97 1.24 -0.82
N LEU A 48 -9.11 1.73 -2.05
CA LEU A 48 -10.43 2.04 -2.64
C LEU A 48 -10.88 0.95 -3.62
N SER A 49 -10.07 -0.09 -3.82
CA SER A 49 -10.40 -1.19 -4.71
C SER A 49 -11.16 -2.29 -3.96
N PRO A 50 -12.33 -2.73 -4.46
CA PRO A 50 -13.04 -3.88 -3.88
C PRO A 50 -12.33 -5.21 -4.14
N LEU A 51 -11.30 -5.23 -4.99
CA LEU A 51 -10.47 -6.40 -5.29
C LEU A 51 -9.23 -6.49 -4.38
N SER A 52 -8.96 -5.46 -3.57
CA SER A 52 -7.76 -5.43 -2.74
C SER A 52 -7.90 -6.34 -1.52
N ASP A 53 -6.88 -7.16 -1.29
CA ASP A 53 -6.81 -8.04 -0.12
C ASP A 53 -6.80 -7.24 1.19
N SER A 54 -6.20 -6.04 1.21
CA SER A 54 -6.23 -5.20 2.42
C SER A 54 -7.67 -4.78 2.76
N VAL A 55 -8.40 -4.32 1.73
CA VAL A 55 -9.81 -3.93 1.82
C VAL A 55 -10.68 -5.10 2.26
N ILE A 56 -10.46 -6.29 1.69
CA ILE A 56 -11.19 -7.51 2.05
C ILE A 56 -10.91 -7.89 3.50
N LEU A 57 -9.66 -7.84 3.95
CA LEU A 57 -9.30 -8.20 5.32
C LEU A 57 -9.78 -7.18 6.34
N ALA A 58 -9.55 -5.88 6.11
CA ALA A 58 -9.99 -4.84 7.03
C ALA A 58 -11.51 -4.81 7.20
N SER A 59 -12.26 -5.06 6.13
CA SER A 59 -13.73 -5.13 6.16
C SER A 59 -14.23 -6.42 6.81
N SER A 60 -13.75 -7.59 6.40
CA SER A 60 -14.17 -8.89 6.96
C SER A 60 -13.81 -9.04 8.43
N MET A 61 -12.60 -8.66 8.84
CA MET A 61 -12.15 -8.73 10.23
C MET A 61 -12.87 -7.75 11.14
N SER A 62 -13.46 -6.70 10.57
CA SER A 62 -14.32 -5.75 11.29
C SER A 62 -15.81 -6.10 11.18
N GLU A 63 -16.16 -7.19 10.50
CA GLU A 63 -17.55 -7.60 10.23
C GLU A 63 -18.37 -6.53 9.50
N VAL A 64 -17.76 -5.91 8.48
CA VAL A 64 -18.37 -4.86 7.65
C VAL A 64 -18.38 -5.32 6.19
N GLU A 65 -19.45 -4.99 5.48
CA GLU A 65 -19.52 -5.25 4.03
C GLU A 65 -18.50 -4.37 3.27
N ILE A 66 -17.80 -4.96 2.31
CA ILE A 66 -16.74 -4.30 1.52
C ILE A 66 -17.21 -2.95 0.96
N VAL A 67 -18.42 -2.90 0.39
CA VAL A 67 -18.97 -1.68 -0.21
C VAL A 67 -19.16 -0.57 0.83
N ASP A 68 -19.62 -0.91 2.03
CA ASP A 68 -19.88 0.06 3.09
C ASP A 68 -18.58 0.53 3.76
N HIS A 69 -17.58 -0.35 3.81
CA HIS A 69 -16.20 0.02 4.18
C HIS A 69 -15.62 1.05 3.20
N ILE A 70 -15.66 0.78 1.88
CA ILE A 70 -15.15 1.70 0.85
C ILE A 70 -15.87 3.06 0.92
N LYS A 71 -17.20 3.05 1.02
CA LYS A 71 -18.00 4.28 1.20
C LYS A 71 -17.59 5.07 2.44
N GLY A 72 -17.32 4.38 3.55
CA GLY A 72 -16.85 4.99 4.80
C GLY A 72 -15.46 5.63 4.71
N MET A 73 -14.61 5.14 3.81
CA MET A 73 -13.26 5.67 3.57
C MET A 73 -13.19 6.79 2.55
N LEU A 74 -14.10 6.83 1.58
CA LEU A 74 -14.07 7.75 0.44
C LEU A 74 -13.91 9.23 0.84
N PRO A 75 -14.70 9.79 1.77
CA PRO A 75 -14.60 11.22 2.10
C PRO A 75 -13.21 11.61 2.63
N ILE A 76 -12.64 10.78 3.50
CA ILE A 76 -11.33 11.00 4.11
C ILE A 76 -10.23 10.82 3.07
N SER A 77 -10.33 9.75 2.29
CA SER A 77 -9.34 9.39 1.28
C SER A 77 -9.30 10.42 0.14
N LEU A 78 -10.44 10.87 -0.34
CA LEU A 78 -10.51 11.88 -1.39
C LEU A 78 -9.99 13.24 -0.89
N THR A 79 -10.35 13.63 0.33
CA THR A 79 -9.82 14.86 0.94
C THR A 79 -8.30 14.80 1.08
N ALA A 80 -7.76 13.69 1.61
CA ALA A 80 -6.32 13.49 1.72
C ALA A 80 -5.63 13.49 0.36
N TYR A 81 -6.24 12.89 -0.66
CA TYR A 81 -5.70 12.84 -2.01
C TYR A 81 -5.58 14.23 -2.63
N VAL A 82 -6.63 15.06 -2.51
CA VAL A 82 -6.60 16.45 -3.00
C VAL A 82 -5.52 17.26 -2.29
N LEU A 83 -5.45 17.18 -0.95
CA LEU A 83 -4.42 17.89 -0.18
C LEU A 83 -3.01 17.44 -0.55
N THR A 84 -2.82 16.13 -0.75
CA THR A 84 -1.53 15.57 -1.16
C THR A 84 -1.15 15.99 -2.58
N ALA A 85 -2.11 16.01 -3.51
CA ALA A 85 -1.89 16.48 -4.87
C ALA A 85 -1.49 17.95 -4.90
N ILE A 86 -2.14 18.80 -4.10
CA ILE A 86 -1.76 20.21 -3.92
C ILE A 86 -0.34 20.29 -3.34
N ALA A 87 -0.04 19.55 -2.29
CA ALA A 87 1.28 19.58 -1.64
C ALA A 87 2.41 19.20 -2.62
N PHE A 88 2.26 18.11 -3.38
CA PHE A 88 3.25 17.71 -4.39
C PHE A 88 3.31 18.68 -5.58
N THR A 89 2.20 19.30 -5.97
CA THR A 89 2.20 20.32 -7.03
C THR A 89 2.98 21.56 -6.59
N VAL A 90 2.73 22.04 -5.37
CA VAL A 90 3.45 23.19 -4.80
C VAL A 90 4.93 22.88 -4.62
N TYR A 91 5.26 21.70 -4.08
CA TYR A 91 6.65 21.25 -3.96
C TYR A 91 7.31 21.06 -5.33
N GLY A 92 6.53 20.67 -6.34
CA GLY A 92 6.99 20.49 -7.72
C GLY A 92 7.41 21.79 -8.40
N PHE A 93 6.82 22.94 -8.04
CA PHE A 93 7.13 24.22 -8.69
C PHE A 93 8.60 24.65 -8.56
N GLN A 94 9.33 24.19 -7.55
CA GLN A 94 10.76 24.48 -7.41
C GLN A 94 11.63 23.77 -8.46
N PHE A 95 11.10 22.73 -9.12
CA PHE A 95 11.75 22.01 -10.22
C PHE A 95 11.30 22.54 -11.60
N GLY A 96 10.34 23.46 -11.63
CA GLY A 96 9.87 24.10 -12.86
C GLY A 96 10.86 25.16 -13.35
N GLY A 97 11.41 24.98 -14.54
CA GLY A 97 12.29 25.95 -15.21
C GLY A 97 13.80 25.73 -15.05
N SER A 98 14.21 24.75 -14.24
CA SER A 98 15.62 24.38 -13.98
C SER A 98 15.92 22.91 -14.28
N ALA A 99 15.01 22.20 -14.95
CA ALA A 99 15.25 20.82 -15.38
C ALA A 99 16.45 20.79 -16.33
N ASP A 100 17.48 20.06 -15.95
CA ASP A 100 18.67 19.89 -16.78
C ASP A 100 18.28 19.06 -18.01
N MET A 101 18.09 19.76 -19.13
CA MET A 101 17.73 19.11 -20.39
C MET A 101 18.83 18.15 -20.87
N ALA A 102 20.08 18.28 -20.38
CA ALA A 102 21.13 17.30 -20.66
C ALA A 102 20.80 15.96 -19.99
N GLN A 103 20.34 15.96 -18.74
CA GLN A 103 19.93 14.75 -18.03
C GLN A 103 18.69 14.11 -18.66
N VAL A 104 17.71 14.93 -19.08
CA VAL A 104 16.54 14.43 -19.83
C VAL A 104 17.00 13.74 -21.12
N GLN A 105 17.90 14.38 -21.87
CA GLN A 105 18.39 13.84 -23.14
C GLN A 105 19.24 12.58 -22.93
N GLU A 106 20.04 12.49 -21.87
CA GLU A 106 20.79 11.30 -21.50
C GLU A 106 19.84 10.12 -21.25
N VAL A 107 18.80 10.31 -20.42
CA VAL A 107 17.81 9.26 -20.13
C VAL A 107 17.07 8.86 -21.41
N MET A 108 16.68 9.81 -22.25
CA MET A 108 16.02 9.53 -23.54
C MET A 108 16.91 8.71 -24.48
N ASN A 109 18.18 9.09 -24.62
CA ASN A 109 19.14 8.37 -25.48
C ASN A 109 19.37 6.94 -24.97
N LEU A 110 19.53 6.76 -23.66
CA LEU A 110 19.73 5.43 -23.06
C LEU A 110 18.50 4.52 -23.27
N MET A 111 17.29 5.10 -23.24
CA MET A 111 16.07 4.38 -23.54
C MET A 111 15.97 3.99 -25.02
N ASP A 112 16.34 4.87 -25.95
CA ASP A 112 16.36 4.59 -27.39
C ASP A 112 17.44 3.55 -27.78
N GLU A 113 18.56 3.51 -27.06
CA GLU A 113 19.62 2.52 -27.27
C GLU A 113 19.24 1.12 -26.77
N ASN A 114 18.49 1.03 -25.66
CA ASN A 114 18.20 -0.25 -24.99
C ASN A 114 16.82 -0.84 -25.33
N PHE A 115 15.88 -0.02 -25.79
CA PHE A 115 14.49 -0.42 -26.02
C PHE A 115 13.89 0.20 -27.27
N SER A 116 13.09 -0.60 -27.99
CA SER A 116 12.25 -0.13 -29.08
C SER A 116 10.95 0.44 -28.53
N ILE A 117 10.86 1.76 -28.43
CA ILE A 117 9.67 2.44 -27.91
C ILE A 117 8.65 2.59 -29.03
N SER A 118 7.54 1.86 -28.92
CA SER A 118 6.42 1.94 -29.86
C SER A 118 5.10 2.04 -29.10
N ILE A 119 4.10 2.67 -29.72
CA ILE A 119 2.74 2.70 -29.17
C ILE A 119 2.16 1.29 -28.96
N MET A 120 2.67 0.29 -29.70
CA MET A 120 2.33 -1.11 -29.51
C MET A 120 2.68 -1.63 -28.11
N ALA A 121 3.66 -1.04 -27.41
CA ALA A 121 4.03 -1.43 -26.05
C ALA A 121 2.89 -1.20 -25.03
N PHE A 122 1.90 -0.37 -25.35
CA PHE A 122 0.72 -0.18 -24.49
C PHE A 122 -0.31 -1.30 -24.60
N VAL A 123 -0.28 -2.11 -25.66
CA VAL A 123 -1.31 -3.13 -25.91
C VAL A 123 -1.39 -4.18 -24.78
N PRO A 124 -0.30 -4.78 -24.28
CA PRO A 124 -0.37 -5.71 -23.15
C PRO A 124 -0.96 -5.08 -21.89
N VAL A 125 -0.56 -3.85 -21.58
CA VAL A 125 -1.05 -3.10 -20.41
C VAL A 125 -2.54 -2.84 -20.54
N ILE A 126 -3.01 -2.39 -21.71
CA ILE A 126 -4.43 -2.14 -21.97
C ILE A 126 -5.25 -3.43 -21.83
N ILE A 127 -4.77 -4.56 -22.37
CA ILE A 127 -5.46 -5.85 -22.24
C ILE A 127 -5.62 -6.22 -20.76
N VAL A 128 -4.54 -6.13 -19.97
CA VAL A 128 -4.57 -6.41 -18.52
C VAL A 128 -5.55 -5.49 -17.80
N LEU A 129 -5.47 -4.16 -18.02
CA LEU A 129 -6.35 -3.19 -17.37
C LEU A 129 -7.84 -3.42 -17.74
N LEU A 130 -8.13 -3.77 -19.00
CA LEU A 130 -9.51 -4.08 -19.44
C LEU A 130 -10.05 -5.35 -18.79
N LEU A 131 -9.23 -6.40 -18.66
CA LEU A 131 -9.64 -7.65 -18.01
C LEU A 131 -9.89 -7.44 -16.50
N LEU A 132 -9.04 -6.67 -15.83
CA LEU A 132 -9.23 -6.30 -14.42
C LEU A 132 -10.45 -5.40 -14.23
N ALA A 133 -10.68 -4.43 -15.13
CA ALA A 133 -11.89 -3.61 -15.12
C ALA A 133 -13.18 -4.43 -15.32
N LYS A 134 -13.09 -5.55 -16.06
CA LYS A 134 -14.16 -6.54 -16.22
C LYS A 134 -14.30 -7.50 -15.02
N LYS A 135 -13.54 -7.29 -13.93
CA LYS A 135 -13.58 -8.09 -12.69
C LYS A 135 -13.17 -9.56 -12.88
N PHE A 136 -12.32 -9.86 -13.87
CA PHE A 136 -11.69 -11.17 -13.92
C PHE A 136 -10.73 -11.34 -12.73
N PRO A 137 -10.51 -12.58 -12.23
CA PRO A 137 -9.60 -12.82 -11.12
C PRO A 137 -8.20 -12.26 -11.42
N SER A 138 -7.62 -11.50 -10.47
CA SER A 138 -6.37 -10.76 -10.69
C SER A 138 -5.18 -11.67 -11.00
N TYR A 139 -5.06 -12.82 -10.32
CA TYR A 139 -3.92 -13.74 -10.49
C TYR A 139 -3.76 -14.26 -11.94
N PRO A 140 -4.77 -14.88 -12.58
CA PRO A 140 -4.68 -15.28 -13.99
C PRO A 140 -4.42 -14.11 -14.94
N VAL A 141 -5.02 -12.94 -14.70
CA VAL A 141 -4.88 -11.77 -15.57
C VAL A 141 -3.46 -11.21 -15.52
N ILE A 142 -2.84 -11.17 -14.34
CA ILE A 142 -1.44 -10.74 -14.16
C ILE A 142 -0.49 -11.76 -14.82
N MET A 143 -0.73 -13.07 -14.66
CA MET A 143 0.08 -14.09 -15.35
C MET A 143 -0.02 -13.97 -16.88
N LEU A 144 -1.22 -13.72 -17.41
CA LEU A 144 -1.42 -13.44 -18.83
C LEU A 144 -0.66 -12.17 -19.25
N GLY A 145 -0.67 -11.12 -18.42
CA GLY A 145 0.12 -9.92 -18.64
C GLY A 145 1.62 -10.20 -18.75
N ALA A 146 2.17 -11.02 -17.85
CA ALA A 146 3.56 -11.45 -17.90
C ALA A 146 3.88 -12.26 -19.17
N GLY A 147 2.98 -13.16 -19.57
CA GLY A 147 3.08 -13.91 -20.82
C GLY A 147 3.04 -13.01 -22.07
N LEU A 148 2.15 -12.02 -22.10
CA LEU A 148 2.11 -11.02 -23.17
C LEU A 148 3.38 -10.17 -23.20
N GLY A 149 3.95 -9.82 -22.04
CA GLY A 149 5.23 -9.12 -21.93
C GLY A 149 6.38 -9.91 -22.56
N MET A 150 6.45 -11.22 -22.29
CA MET A 150 7.42 -12.13 -22.91
C MET A 150 7.24 -12.19 -24.44
N VAL A 151 6.01 -12.32 -24.94
CA VAL A 151 5.73 -12.29 -26.39
C VAL A 151 6.16 -10.96 -27.00
N TRP A 152 5.92 -9.84 -26.30
CA TRP A 152 6.33 -8.52 -26.77
C TRP A 152 7.85 -8.35 -26.83
N ALA A 153 8.57 -8.89 -25.83
CA ALA A 153 10.03 -8.85 -25.83
C ALA A 153 10.62 -9.59 -27.05
N ILE A 154 10.01 -10.71 -27.44
CA ILE A 154 10.44 -11.50 -28.60
C ILE A 154 10.10 -10.80 -29.93
N LEU A 155 8.90 -10.25 -30.05
CA LEU A 155 8.41 -9.70 -31.32
C LEU A 155 8.90 -8.28 -31.60
N PHE A 156 9.13 -7.47 -30.56
CA PHE A 156 9.34 -6.03 -30.70
C PHE A 156 10.60 -5.49 -30.02
N GLN A 157 11.31 -6.28 -29.20
CA GLN A 157 12.53 -5.85 -28.49
C GLN A 157 13.77 -6.66 -28.90
N ASP A 158 13.68 -7.44 -29.98
CA ASP A 158 14.74 -8.31 -30.51
C ASP A 158 15.39 -9.23 -29.46
N ARG A 159 14.64 -9.64 -28.43
CA ARG A 159 15.12 -10.57 -27.40
C ARG A 159 14.87 -12.01 -27.80
N THR A 160 15.83 -12.88 -27.52
CA THR A 160 15.64 -14.31 -27.78
C THR A 160 14.56 -14.89 -26.85
N PRO A 161 13.86 -15.97 -27.24
CA PRO A 161 12.85 -16.60 -26.37
C PRO A 161 13.40 -17.03 -25.00
N ILE A 162 14.67 -17.44 -24.94
CA ILE A 162 15.33 -17.83 -23.70
C ILE A 162 15.55 -16.62 -22.79
N GLU A 163 16.05 -15.50 -23.35
CA GLU A 163 16.23 -14.26 -22.59
C GLU A 163 14.89 -13.68 -22.11
N ALA A 164 13.87 -13.68 -22.96
CA ALA A 164 12.54 -13.20 -22.62
C ALA A 164 11.88 -14.04 -21.49
N MET A 165 12.06 -15.36 -21.52
CA MET A 165 11.60 -16.23 -20.44
C MET A 165 12.43 -16.05 -19.16
N ASN A 166 13.75 -15.90 -19.29
CA ASN A 166 14.63 -15.69 -18.14
C ASN A 166 14.31 -14.36 -17.42
N ALA A 167 13.90 -13.32 -18.14
CA ALA A 167 13.47 -12.03 -17.57
C ALA A 167 12.29 -12.14 -16.59
N LEU A 168 11.45 -13.19 -16.71
CA LEU A 168 10.38 -13.48 -15.74
C LEU A 168 10.92 -14.06 -14.42
N TRP A 169 12.08 -14.71 -14.47
CA TRP A 169 12.70 -15.38 -13.33
C TRP A 169 13.79 -14.53 -12.67
N ALA A 170 14.75 -14.07 -13.46
CA ALA A 170 15.91 -13.30 -13.03
C ALA A 170 15.91 -11.91 -13.68
N PRO A 171 16.54 -10.90 -13.05
CA PRO A 171 16.65 -9.57 -13.63
C PRO A 171 17.41 -9.60 -14.95
N LEU A 172 16.97 -8.76 -15.89
CA LEU A 172 17.76 -8.43 -17.08
C LEU A 172 19.03 -7.71 -16.64
N THR A 173 20.17 -8.02 -17.26
CA THR A 173 21.42 -7.30 -17.04
C THR A 173 21.55 -6.22 -18.11
N VAL A 174 21.04 -5.03 -17.81
CA VAL A 174 21.26 -3.80 -18.57
C VAL A 174 22.41 -3.04 -17.90
N ASP A 175 23.48 -2.81 -18.64
CA ASP A 175 24.57 -1.91 -18.22
C ASP A 175 24.46 -0.65 -19.08
N SER A 176 23.74 0.34 -18.54
CA SER A 176 23.49 1.63 -19.17
C SER A 176 24.56 2.68 -18.82
N GLY A 177 25.53 2.34 -17.96
CA GLY A 177 26.50 3.30 -17.41
C GLY A 177 25.92 4.29 -16.40
N ASN A 178 24.60 4.26 -16.16
CA ASN A 178 23.91 5.08 -15.18
C ASN A 178 23.39 4.20 -14.04
N ALA A 179 24.05 4.27 -12.88
CA ALA A 179 23.79 3.38 -11.75
C ALA A 179 22.33 3.39 -11.25
N PHE A 180 21.57 4.46 -11.45
CA PHE A 180 20.16 4.51 -11.08
C PHE A 180 19.27 3.86 -12.14
N LEU A 181 19.52 4.09 -13.43
CA LEU A 181 18.79 3.41 -14.50
C LEU A 181 19.07 1.91 -14.48
N ASP A 182 20.32 1.51 -14.28
CA ASP A 182 20.66 0.09 -14.07
C ASP A 182 19.90 -0.46 -12.88
N ASN A 183 19.78 0.32 -11.81
CA ASN A 183 19.00 -0.11 -10.65
C ASN A 183 17.52 -0.31 -11.03
N ILE A 184 16.92 0.58 -11.81
CA ILE A 184 15.50 0.52 -12.18
C ILE A 184 15.22 -0.55 -13.25
N LEU A 185 16.11 -0.70 -14.23
CA LEU A 185 15.96 -1.61 -15.37
C LEU A 185 16.36 -3.04 -15.01
N ASN A 186 17.32 -3.21 -14.08
CA ASN A 186 17.74 -4.52 -13.57
C ASN A 186 16.93 -4.94 -12.33
N ARG A 187 15.78 -4.28 -12.08
CA ARG A 187 14.80 -4.74 -11.09
C ARG A 187 13.81 -5.65 -11.75
N GLY A 188 13.78 -6.88 -11.29
CA GLY A 188 12.73 -7.79 -11.72
C GLY A 188 13.08 -9.25 -11.54
N GLY A 189 12.16 -10.07 -12.03
CA GLY A 189 12.19 -11.51 -11.85
C GLY A 189 11.65 -11.95 -10.49
N MET A 190 11.10 -13.16 -10.47
CA MET A 190 10.66 -13.82 -9.24
C MET A 190 11.79 -13.91 -8.18
N VAL A 191 13.05 -14.02 -8.60
CA VAL A 191 14.21 -14.13 -7.69
C VAL A 191 14.31 -12.94 -6.73
N ASN A 192 14.14 -11.72 -7.22
CA ASN A 192 14.20 -10.52 -6.38
C ASN A 192 13.01 -10.40 -5.42
N MET A 193 11.91 -11.09 -5.70
CA MET A 193 10.76 -11.16 -4.81
C MET A 193 10.85 -12.26 -3.75
N LEU A 194 11.72 -13.27 -3.92
CA LEU A 194 11.85 -14.39 -2.97
C LEU A 194 12.17 -13.91 -1.55
N GLY A 195 13.02 -12.88 -1.41
CA GLY A 195 13.32 -12.27 -0.11
C GLY A 195 12.09 -11.66 0.56
N SER A 196 11.27 -10.94 -0.21
CA SER A 196 10.01 -10.36 0.28
C SER A 196 9.00 -11.46 0.66
N VAL A 197 8.89 -12.52 -0.14
CA VAL A 197 8.04 -13.69 0.15
C VAL A 197 8.48 -14.38 1.44
N ALA A 198 9.79 -14.59 1.65
CA ALA A 198 10.31 -15.16 2.88
C ALA A 198 9.94 -14.31 4.10
N VAL A 199 10.11 -12.99 4.02
CA VAL A 199 9.74 -12.08 5.12
C VAL A 199 8.23 -12.09 5.38
N ILE A 200 7.39 -12.18 4.34
CA ILE A 200 5.94 -12.33 4.54
C ILE A 200 5.63 -13.62 5.31
N ILE A 201 6.20 -14.76 4.91
CA ILE A 201 5.93 -16.06 5.55
C ILE A 201 6.38 -16.04 7.02
N PHE A 202 7.61 -15.59 7.28
CA PHE A 202 8.13 -15.50 8.65
C PHE A 202 7.43 -14.43 9.47
N GLY A 203 7.09 -13.28 8.87
CA GLY A 203 6.37 -12.18 9.51
C GLY A 203 4.95 -12.59 9.91
N LEU A 204 4.21 -13.27 9.04
CA LEU A 204 2.90 -13.85 9.36
C LEU A 204 3.00 -14.88 10.49
N GLY A 205 3.99 -15.79 10.43
CA GLY A 205 4.23 -16.77 11.49
C GLY A 205 4.56 -16.11 12.82
N PHE A 206 5.43 -15.10 12.81
CA PHE A 206 5.82 -14.33 14.00
C PHE A 206 4.65 -13.51 14.55
N GLY A 207 3.90 -12.81 13.71
CA GLY A 207 2.70 -12.08 14.09
C GLY A 207 1.63 -12.98 14.71
N GLY A 208 1.44 -14.18 14.18
CA GLY A 208 0.57 -15.20 14.77
C GLY A 208 1.04 -15.69 16.14
N LEU A 209 2.36 -15.84 16.33
CA LEU A 209 2.94 -16.15 17.64
C LEU A 209 2.71 -14.99 18.63
N LEU A 210 2.92 -13.74 18.22
CA LEU A 210 2.68 -12.56 19.06
C LEU A 210 1.23 -12.44 19.52
N ASP A 211 0.28 -12.79 18.64
CA ASP A 211 -1.15 -12.89 18.98
C ASP A 211 -1.42 -14.01 19.98
N LYS A 212 -0.86 -15.21 19.75
CA LYS A 212 -1.04 -16.35 20.67
C LYS A 212 -0.44 -16.13 22.05
N VAL A 213 0.67 -15.42 22.15
CA VAL A 213 1.30 -15.04 23.41
C VAL A 213 0.56 -13.86 24.07
N GLY A 214 -0.26 -13.12 23.32
CA GLY A 214 -1.03 -11.99 23.85
C GLY A 214 -0.23 -10.69 24.02
N ILE A 215 0.92 -10.56 23.36
CA ILE A 215 1.78 -9.36 23.49
C ILE A 215 1.05 -8.13 22.95
N LEU A 216 0.46 -8.24 21.76
CA LEU A 216 -0.26 -7.14 21.11
C LEU A 216 -1.52 -6.76 21.89
N GLU A 217 -2.20 -7.74 22.47
CA GLU A 217 -3.35 -7.49 23.35
C GLU A 217 -2.93 -6.79 24.64
N THR A 218 -1.81 -7.19 25.24
CA THR A 218 -1.25 -6.53 26.44
C THR A 218 -0.91 -5.07 26.18
N ILE A 219 -0.29 -4.79 25.03
CA ILE A 219 0.03 -3.42 24.60
C ILE A 219 -1.27 -2.61 24.41
N ALA A 220 -2.28 -3.16 23.74
CA ALA A 220 -3.55 -2.46 23.54
C ALA A 220 -4.30 -2.20 24.86
N ARG A 221 -4.31 -3.18 25.78
CA ARG A 221 -4.88 -3.05 27.13
C ARG A 221 -4.22 -1.96 27.95
N SER A 222 -2.91 -1.71 27.76
CA SER A 222 -2.18 -0.64 28.45
C SER A 222 -2.80 0.75 28.25
N PHE A 223 -3.48 0.96 27.11
CA PHE A 223 -4.09 2.25 26.77
C PHE A 223 -5.63 2.23 26.84
N GLU A 224 -6.25 1.11 27.22
CA GLU A 224 -7.70 0.92 27.22
C GLU A 224 -8.42 1.97 28.08
N ASN A 225 -7.87 2.29 29.26
CA ASN A 225 -8.42 3.31 30.17
C ASN A 225 -8.42 4.74 29.57
N ARG A 226 -7.64 4.98 28.50
CA ARG A 226 -7.60 6.27 27.80
C ARG A 226 -8.63 6.36 26.68
N ILE A 227 -9.30 5.26 26.33
CA ILE A 227 -10.33 5.19 25.30
C ILE A 227 -11.68 5.63 25.90
N THR A 228 -11.85 6.95 25.98
CA THR A 228 -13.03 7.60 26.58
C THR A 228 -13.98 8.25 25.58
N ASN A 229 -13.50 8.53 24.36
CA ASN A 229 -14.27 9.16 23.27
C ASN A 229 -13.88 8.58 21.90
N GLU A 230 -14.68 8.86 20.87
CA GLU A 230 -14.49 8.33 19.51
C GLU A 230 -13.16 8.75 18.87
N GLY A 231 -12.66 9.95 19.19
CA GLY A 231 -11.36 10.43 18.75
C GLY A 231 -10.21 9.62 19.35
N ASN A 232 -10.21 9.42 20.67
CA ASN A 232 -9.25 8.55 21.35
C ASN A 232 -9.33 7.12 20.81
N LEU A 233 -10.54 6.57 20.66
CA LEU A 233 -10.76 5.24 20.10
C LEU A 233 -10.12 5.10 18.72
N THR A 234 -10.34 6.07 17.83
CA THR A 234 -9.75 6.09 16.48
C THR A 234 -8.23 6.21 16.53
N ALA A 235 -7.70 7.13 17.33
CA ALA A 235 -6.27 7.36 17.48
C ALA A 235 -5.55 6.10 18.00
N TYR A 236 -6.08 5.46 19.03
CA TYR A 236 -5.53 4.21 19.57
C TYR A 236 -5.72 3.04 18.61
N THR A 237 -6.79 2.99 17.80
CA THR A 237 -6.93 1.98 16.74
C THR A 237 -5.82 2.11 15.69
N VAL A 238 -5.57 3.33 15.22
CA VAL A 238 -4.50 3.61 14.25
C VAL A 238 -3.13 3.29 14.85
N ALA A 239 -2.90 3.66 16.11
CA ALA A 239 -1.66 3.34 16.81
C ALA A 239 -1.47 1.83 16.98
N THR A 240 -2.50 1.08 17.34
CA THR A 240 -2.46 -0.38 17.45
C THR A 240 -2.12 -1.02 16.10
N ALA A 241 -2.73 -0.56 15.01
CA ALA A 241 -2.40 -1.04 13.67
C ALA A 241 -0.96 -0.73 13.26
N PHE A 242 -0.48 0.48 13.55
CA PHE A 242 0.92 0.81 13.31
C PHE A 242 1.88 -0.07 14.12
N LEU A 243 1.59 -0.28 15.41
CA LEU A 243 2.38 -1.16 16.26
C LEU A 243 2.32 -2.62 15.79
N ALA A 244 1.18 -3.08 15.30
CA ALA A 244 1.04 -4.40 14.72
C ALA A 244 1.87 -4.56 13.43
N ASN A 245 2.05 -3.51 12.62
CA ASN A 245 3.03 -3.51 11.53
C ASN A 245 4.47 -3.57 12.04
N VAL A 246 4.79 -2.74 13.05
CA VAL A 246 6.13 -2.64 13.65
C VAL A 246 6.58 -3.97 14.26
N PHE A 247 5.71 -4.63 15.04
CA PHE A 247 6.05 -5.89 15.71
C PHE A 247 5.72 -7.12 14.85
N GLY A 248 4.63 -7.08 14.09
CA GLY A 248 4.18 -8.19 13.25
C GLY A 248 4.88 -8.29 11.90
N SER A 249 5.63 -7.25 11.48
CA SER A 249 6.44 -7.25 10.26
C SER A 249 5.66 -7.48 8.96
N ALA A 250 4.33 -7.40 8.99
CA ALA A 250 3.48 -7.64 7.83
C ALA A 250 2.17 -6.88 7.94
N MET A 251 1.72 -6.29 6.84
CA MET A 251 0.44 -5.59 6.74
C MET A 251 -0.73 -6.49 7.15
N TYR A 252 -0.69 -7.74 6.70
CA TYR A 252 -1.69 -8.76 7.01
C TYR A 252 -1.86 -8.98 8.52
N VAL A 253 -0.77 -8.98 9.29
CA VAL A 253 -0.83 -9.10 10.76
C VAL A 253 -1.58 -7.91 11.35
N SER A 254 -1.27 -6.70 10.89
CA SER A 254 -1.95 -5.49 11.33
C SER A 254 -3.46 -5.51 11.03
N LEU A 255 -3.85 -5.88 9.82
CA LEU A 255 -5.26 -5.85 9.39
C LEU A 255 -6.11 -6.96 10.02
N ILE A 256 -5.49 -8.05 10.47
CA ILE A 256 -6.17 -9.13 11.19
C ILE A 256 -6.28 -8.82 12.68
N LEU A 257 -5.15 -8.44 13.31
CA LEU A 257 -5.09 -8.32 14.76
C LEU A 257 -5.72 -7.02 15.27
N THR A 258 -5.64 -5.91 14.52
CA THR A 258 -6.21 -4.64 14.99
C THR A 258 -7.72 -4.71 15.18
N PRO A 259 -8.52 -5.18 14.19
CA PRO A 259 -9.95 -5.35 14.38
C PRO A 259 -10.28 -6.30 15.53
N LYS A 260 -9.56 -7.43 15.61
CA LYS A 260 -9.74 -8.42 16.68
C LYS A 260 -9.56 -7.80 18.07
N ILE A 261 -8.45 -7.09 18.28
CA ILE A 261 -8.10 -6.47 19.57
C ILE A 261 -9.02 -5.30 19.92
N MET A 262 -9.35 -4.45 18.94
CA MET A 262 -10.09 -3.21 19.19
C MET A 262 -11.61 -3.38 19.18
N SER A 263 -12.14 -4.46 18.59
CA SER A 263 -13.58 -4.70 18.45
C SER A 263 -14.38 -4.51 19.75
N GLY A 264 -13.90 -5.07 20.87
CA GLY A 264 -14.55 -4.92 22.17
C GLY A 264 -14.69 -3.48 22.64
N ASN A 265 -13.74 -2.60 22.31
CA ASN A 265 -13.83 -1.17 22.64
C ASN A 265 -14.86 -0.43 21.77
N TYR A 266 -15.00 -0.81 20.50
CA TYR A 266 -16.05 -0.25 19.64
C TYR A 266 -17.44 -0.68 20.11
N ASP A 267 -17.60 -1.95 20.46
CA ASP A 267 -18.87 -2.49 20.96
C ASP A 267 -19.23 -1.86 22.32
N ARG A 268 -18.27 -1.76 23.26
CA ARG A 268 -18.44 -1.09 24.57
C ARG A 268 -18.91 0.36 24.45
N MET A 269 -18.43 1.08 23.44
CA MET A 269 -18.76 2.49 23.24
C MET A 269 -19.95 2.71 22.29
N GLY A 270 -20.54 1.65 21.74
CA GLY A 270 -21.62 1.74 20.75
C GLY A 270 -21.19 2.46 19.46
N VAL A 271 -19.93 2.33 19.06
CA VAL A 271 -19.37 2.94 17.86
C VAL A 271 -19.48 1.98 16.68
N ASP A 272 -19.91 2.50 15.54
CA ASP A 272 -20.12 1.70 14.33
C ASP A 272 -18.82 1.07 13.82
N ARG A 273 -18.82 -0.24 13.54
CA ARG A 273 -17.62 -0.99 13.12
C ARG A 273 -17.05 -0.55 11.77
N ARG A 274 -17.73 0.26 10.95
CA ARG A 274 -17.09 0.93 9.81
C ARG A 274 -15.98 1.88 10.26
N MET A 275 -16.09 2.48 11.45
CA MET A 275 -15.03 3.28 12.04
C MET A 275 -13.83 2.42 12.45
N LEU A 276 -14.07 1.22 12.97
CA LEU A 276 -12.99 0.25 13.25
C LEU A 276 -12.29 -0.16 11.96
N SER A 277 -13.08 -0.54 10.97
CA SER A 277 -12.61 -1.02 9.68
C SER A 277 -11.77 0.02 8.94
N ARG A 278 -12.26 1.26 8.82
CA ARG A 278 -11.48 2.34 8.20
C ARG A 278 -10.20 2.63 9.00
N SER A 279 -10.28 2.70 10.33
CA SER A 279 -9.12 3.08 11.16
C SER A 279 -8.02 2.01 11.11
N SER A 280 -8.41 0.74 11.01
CA SER A 280 -7.51 -0.39 10.80
C SER A 280 -6.84 -0.34 9.43
N GLU A 281 -7.57 0.03 8.36
CA GLU A 281 -7.01 0.24 7.03
C GLU A 281 -6.03 1.43 7.00
N PHE A 282 -6.41 2.56 7.61
CA PHE A 282 -5.57 3.78 7.66
C PHE A 282 -4.30 3.57 8.51
N GLY A 283 -4.38 2.85 9.63
CA GLY A 283 -3.24 2.56 10.48
C GLY A 283 -2.47 1.28 10.11
N GLY A 284 -3.02 0.44 9.24
CA GLY A 284 -2.42 -0.82 8.81
C GLY A 284 -1.78 -0.67 7.45
N THR A 285 -2.60 -0.54 6.41
CA THR A 285 -2.15 -0.46 5.01
C THR A 285 -1.22 0.72 4.79
N LEU A 286 -1.60 1.93 5.21
CA LEU A 286 -0.83 3.15 4.89
C LEU A 286 0.49 3.30 5.65
N THR A 287 0.62 2.61 6.78
CA THR A 287 1.85 2.65 7.59
C THR A 287 2.73 1.43 7.38
N SER A 288 2.25 0.37 6.72
CA SER A 288 3.02 -0.83 6.46
C SER A 288 4.33 -0.48 5.74
N GLY A 289 4.26 0.32 4.68
CA GLY A 289 5.42 0.84 3.96
C GLY A 289 6.32 1.78 4.77
N MET A 290 5.92 2.23 5.96
CA MET A 290 6.79 3.06 6.82
C MET A 290 7.79 2.24 7.65
N VAL A 291 7.58 0.93 7.74
CA VAL A 291 8.37 0.03 8.59
C VAL A 291 9.39 -0.71 7.71
N PRO A 292 10.70 -0.46 7.83
CA PRO A 292 11.69 -0.99 6.88
C PRO A 292 11.86 -2.51 6.88
N TRP A 293 11.46 -3.16 7.97
CA TRP A 293 11.47 -4.62 8.08
C TRP A 293 10.11 -5.25 7.77
N SER A 294 9.07 -4.45 7.46
CA SER A 294 7.80 -5.03 7.02
C SER A 294 7.87 -5.52 5.58
N ASP A 295 6.97 -6.43 5.23
CA ASP A 295 6.74 -6.86 3.85
C ASP A 295 6.67 -5.71 2.84
N ASN A 296 5.84 -4.70 3.13
CA ASN A 296 5.64 -3.53 2.29
C ASN A 296 6.87 -2.61 2.28
N GLY A 297 7.53 -2.42 3.43
CA GLY A 297 8.72 -1.58 3.52
C GLY A 297 9.88 -2.14 2.68
N ILE A 298 10.13 -3.43 2.83
CA ILE A 298 11.16 -4.17 2.08
C ILE A 298 10.83 -4.16 0.59
N PHE A 299 9.60 -4.53 0.22
CA PHE A 299 9.20 -4.60 -1.17
C PHE A 299 9.28 -3.23 -1.84
N MET A 300 8.69 -2.17 -1.25
CA MET A 300 8.68 -0.84 -1.85
C MET A 300 10.08 -0.22 -1.93
N ALA A 301 10.94 -0.44 -0.92
CA ALA A 301 12.33 0.03 -0.99
C ALA A 301 13.12 -0.72 -2.08
N GLY A 302 12.97 -2.05 -2.11
CA GLY A 302 13.58 -2.92 -3.11
C GLY A 302 13.05 -2.67 -4.53
N LEU A 303 11.83 -2.15 -4.67
CA LEU A 303 11.18 -1.86 -5.95
C LEU A 303 11.43 -0.43 -6.46
N LEU A 304 11.41 0.59 -5.59
CA LEU A 304 11.61 1.99 -5.97
C LEU A 304 13.06 2.48 -5.87
N GLY A 305 13.87 1.82 -5.05
CA GLY A 305 15.33 2.02 -5.03
C GLY A 305 15.75 3.10 -4.09
N VAL A 306 14.86 3.36 -3.15
CA VAL A 306 14.99 4.34 -2.11
C VAL A 306 14.76 3.60 -0.80
N SER A 307 15.67 3.77 0.15
CA SER A 307 15.50 3.18 1.48
C SER A 307 14.22 3.70 2.15
N THR A 308 13.59 2.87 2.96
CA THR A 308 12.32 3.22 3.63
C THR A 308 12.40 4.56 4.36
N PHE A 309 13.43 4.76 5.19
CA PHE A 309 13.60 6.00 5.93
C PHE A 309 13.82 7.24 5.05
N ALA A 310 14.29 7.07 3.81
CA ALA A 310 14.45 8.18 2.88
C ALA A 310 13.11 8.61 2.28
N TYR A 311 12.23 7.68 1.88
CA TYR A 311 10.92 8.03 1.30
C TYR A 311 9.83 8.32 2.35
N VAL A 312 9.95 7.80 3.58
CA VAL A 312 8.94 7.95 4.64
C VAL A 312 8.52 9.42 4.86
N PRO A 313 9.43 10.41 4.95
CA PRO A 313 9.05 11.82 5.10
C PRO A 313 8.12 12.36 4.00
N TYR A 314 8.11 11.71 2.82
CA TYR A 314 7.31 12.07 1.66
C TYR A 314 6.04 11.23 1.50
N MET A 315 5.72 10.32 2.44
CA MET A 315 4.45 9.60 2.49
C MET A 315 3.30 10.52 2.97
N TRP A 316 3.19 11.71 2.39
CA TRP A 316 2.25 12.76 2.79
C TRP A 316 0.80 12.29 2.75
N MET A 317 0.42 11.48 1.76
CA MET A 317 -0.91 10.89 1.71
C MET A 317 -1.23 10.08 2.96
N SER A 318 -0.28 9.28 3.46
CA SER A 318 -0.46 8.47 4.65
C SER A 318 -0.60 9.35 5.89
N PHE A 319 0.30 10.33 6.07
CA PHE A 319 0.24 11.24 7.21
C PHE A 319 -1.02 12.11 7.22
N ILE A 320 -1.40 12.70 6.08
CA ILE A 320 -2.61 13.51 5.95
C ILE A 320 -3.84 12.63 6.19
N SER A 321 -3.89 11.43 5.63
CA SER A 321 -4.99 10.49 5.85
C SER A 321 -5.16 10.12 7.33
N ILE A 322 -4.05 9.83 8.03
CA ILE A 322 -4.03 9.52 9.47
C ILE A 322 -4.48 10.73 10.29
N GLY A 323 -3.97 11.92 9.97
CA GLY A 323 -4.38 13.16 10.62
C GLY A 323 -5.88 13.44 10.44
N LEU A 324 -6.40 13.27 9.22
CA LEU A 324 -7.82 13.48 8.92
C LEU A 324 -8.72 12.44 9.58
N VAL A 325 -8.37 11.16 9.59
CA VAL A 325 -9.23 10.13 10.22
C VAL A 325 -9.35 10.34 11.72
N ILE A 326 -8.25 10.71 12.39
CA ILE A 326 -8.24 11.05 13.82
C ILE A 326 -8.99 12.36 14.05
N GLY A 327 -8.69 13.42 13.29
CA GLY A 327 -9.32 14.72 13.43
C GLY A 327 -10.84 14.67 13.22
N PHE A 328 -11.30 13.97 12.19
CA PHE A 328 -12.74 13.81 11.94
C PHE A 328 -13.43 12.97 13.02
N ALA A 329 -12.75 12.00 13.63
CA ALA A 329 -13.30 11.26 14.76
C ALA A 329 -13.50 12.16 15.99
N TYR A 330 -12.56 13.06 16.31
CA TYR A 330 -12.77 14.05 17.38
C TYR A 330 -13.90 15.04 17.08
N LEU A 331 -14.09 15.38 15.81
CA LEU A 331 -15.14 16.31 15.37
C LEU A 331 -16.50 15.63 15.14
N GLY A 332 -16.60 14.31 15.30
CA GLY A 332 -17.82 13.53 14.98
C GLY A 332 -18.22 13.59 13.49
N LYS A 333 -17.30 13.95 12.59
CA LYS A 333 -17.56 14.08 11.15
C LYS A 333 -17.38 12.74 10.42
N PHE A 334 -18.18 12.55 9.37
CA PHE A 334 -18.22 11.30 8.59
C PHE A 334 -18.44 10.06 9.46
N ARG A 335 -19.18 10.23 10.57
CA ARG A 335 -19.74 9.12 11.33
C ARG A 335 -20.90 8.52 10.53
N PRO A 336 -20.95 7.19 10.36
CA PRO A 336 -22.11 6.57 9.75
C PRO A 336 -23.37 6.77 10.60
N ALA A 337 -24.46 7.23 9.98
CA ALA A 337 -25.68 7.64 10.69
C ALA A 337 -26.77 6.55 10.79
N ASP A 338 -26.65 5.47 10.00
CA ASP A 338 -27.69 4.44 9.89
C ASP A 338 -27.67 3.39 11.02
N GLY A 339 -26.62 3.38 11.86
CA GLY A 339 -26.45 2.43 12.96
C GLY A 339 -26.28 0.96 12.55
N LYS A 340 -26.07 0.66 11.26
CA LYS A 340 -26.07 -0.70 10.70
C LYS A 340 -25.07 -1.65 11.35
N TYR A 341 -23.91 -1.16 11.80
CA TYR A 341 -22.83 -1.98 12.36
C TYR A 341 -22.52 -1.65 13.82
N ILE A 342 -23.51 -1.14 14.56
CA ILE A 342 -23.39 -0.97 16.01
C ILE A 342 -23.85 -2.28 16.66
N LYS A 343 -22.93 -2.99 17.32
CA LYS A 343 -23.29 -4.15 18.15
C LYS A 343 -23.73 -3.67 19.52
N LYS A 344 -24.88 -4.17 19.98
CA LYS A 344 -25.26 -4.01 21.39
C LYS A 344 -24.42 -4.98 22.21
N VAL A 345 -23.80 -4.47 23.27
CA VAL A 345 -23.21 -5.34 24.30
C VAL A 345 -24.38 -6.10 24.93
N GLU A 346 -24.47 -7.40 24.70
CA GLU A 346 -25.33 -8.25 25.53
C GLU A 346 -24.74 -8.22 26.95
N ASP A 347 -25.59 -8.05 27.97
CA ASP A 347 -25.27 -7.85 29.39
C ASP A 347 -24.51 -9.02 30.08
N HIS A 348 -23.85 -9.89 29.32
CA HIS A 348 -23.21 -11.10 29.83
C HIS A 348 -21.75 -10.95 30.27
N ALA A 349 -21.20 -9.74 30.40
CA ALA A 349 -19.81 -9.54 30.80
C ALA A 349 -19.56 -8.55 31.94
N VAL A 350 -20.59 -8.19 32.74
CA VAL A 350 -20.40 -7.33 33.92
C VAL A 350 -20.23 -8.12 35.23
N ASN A 351 -20.54 -9.42 35.24
CA ASN A 351 -20.39 -10.25 36.45
C ASN A 351 -19.77 -11.63 36.13
N GLY A 352 -18.46 -11.78 36.30
CA GLY A 352 -17.85 -13.10 36.49
C GLY A 352 -16.48 -13.30 35.87
N GLN A 353 -15.46 -13.40 36.73
CA GLN A 353 -14.15 -14.04 36.49
C GLN A 353 -13.07 -13.22 35.77
N PHE A 354 -12.63 -12.14 36.42
CA PHE A 354 -11.19 -11.90 36.57
C PHE A 354 -10.77 -12.39 37.96
N ALA A 355 -10.71 -13.71 38.12
CA ALA A 355 -10.07 -14.34 39.27
C ALA A 355 -8.67 -14.78 38.84
N THR A 356 -7.68 -14.11 39.43
CA THR A 356 -6.29 -14.55 39.62
C THR A 356 -6.02 -16.03 39.36
N ALA A 357 -5.10 -16.31 38.43
CA ALA A 357 -4.11 -17.39 38.52
C ALA A 357 -2.93 -17.06 37.60
#